data_AF-A0A258CKD1-F1
#
_entry.id   AF-A0A258CKD1-F1
#
_cell.length_a   1.000
_cell.length_b   1.000
_cell.length_c   1.000
_cell.angle_alpha   90.00
_cell.angle_beta   90.00
_cell.angle_gamma   90.00
#
_symmetry.space_group_name_H-M   'P 1'
#
loop_
_entity.id
_entity.type
_entity.pdbx_description
1 polymer ?
#
loop_
_entity_poly.entity_id
_entity_poly.type
_entity_poly.pdbx_seq_one_letter_code
_entity_poly.pdbx_strand_id
1 'polypeptide(L)'
;MLALLWNVLSFVVALGILVTVHEFGHFWVARKNGVLVKRFSIGFGKALFSWRDRQGTEFVVAAIPLGGYVRMLDERIDPVLPQFRDLAFNHKSVWQRMAIIAAGPGANFIFAIFLLWLMYLVGVPEVKPVFSGAQPASIAAAAGVRENEQLIAINGRTVRDIRSANLLLVEQLGRPQIKLTVQDRDNLAERQRVLDTRDWQFNPDQQSVFSSLGLQLLGPKATTTLAQITPGSAAEAAGLQVGDTLLRINSQPVTEWQQIEQWIRNHPEQQLQLEISRNGQTLQLAATPALTTGADGFSQGMLGIVPQ
;
A
#
# COMPACT_ATOMS: atom_id res chain seq x y z
N MET A 1 6.21 12.24 12.45
CA MET A 1 7.28 13.08 11.85
C MET A 1 8.27 12.26 11.01
N LEU A 2 8.81 11.15 11.51
CA LEU A 2 9.77 10.30 10.77
C LEU A 2 9.18 9.73 9.45
N ALA A 3 7.94 9.23 9.48
CA ALA A 3 7.27 8.72 8.28
C ALA A 3 7.07 9.80 7.20
N LEU A 4 6.75 11.03 7.60
CA LEU A 4 6.63 12.17 6.68
C LEU A 4 7.97 12.48 6.01
N LEU A 5 9.06 12.55 6.80
CA LEU A 5 10.40 12.77 6.27
C LEU A 5 10.83 11.66 5.31
N TRP A 6 10.56 10.40 5.66
CA TRP A 6 10.83 9.26 4.80
C TRP A 6 10.08 9.33 3.47
N ASN A 7 8.78 9.65 3.50
CA ASN A 7 7.96 9.78 2.31
C ASN A 7 8.43 10.94 1.41
N VAL A 8 8.73 12.10 2.01
CA VAL A 8 9.27 13.26 1.27
C VAL A 8 10.61 12.92 0.63
N LEU A 9 11.54 12.31 1.38
CA LEU A 9 12.83 11.92 0.85
C LEU A 9 12.69 10.89 -0.28
N SER A 10 11.86 9.87 -0.09
CA SER A 10 11.58 8.85 -1.10
C SER A 10 10.97 9.44 -2.37
N PHE A 11 10.05 10.40 -2.22
CA PHE A 11 9.46 11.13 -3.34
C PHE A 11 10.51 11.94 -4.11
N VAL A 12 11.38 12.68 -3.40
CA VAL A 12 12.45 13.47 -4.03
C VAL A 12 13.42 12.57 -4.79
N VAL A 13 13.80 11.42 -4.22
CA VAL A 13 14.67 10.44 -4.87
C VAL A 13 13.99 9.84 -6.11
N ALA A 14 12.74 9.41 -5.99
CA ALA A 14 11.99 8.83 -7.11
C ALA A 14 11.82 9.84 -8.27
N LEU A 15 11.46 11.09 -7.96
CA LEU A 15 11.35 12.16 -8.94
C LEU A 15 12.71 12.48 -9.58
N GLY A 16 13.77 12.53 -8.78
CA GLY A 16 15.13 12.77 -9.28
C GLY A 16 15.58 11.69 -10.27
N ILE A 17 15.34 10.41 -9.97
CA ILE A 17 15.62 9.30 -10.89
C ILE A 17 14.80 9.43 -12.17
N LEU A 18 13.48 9.65 -12.06
CA LEU A 18 12.59 9.76 -13.20
C LEU A 18 12.97 10.90 -14.14
N VAL A 19 13.27 12.08 -13.61
CA VAL A 19 13.70 13.22 -14.44
C VAL A 19 15.09 12.97 -15.02
N THR A 20 16.02 12.38 -14.26
CA THR A 20 17.36 12.08 -14.80
C THR A 20 17.28 11.14 -16.00
N VAL A 21 16.44 10.10 -15.94
CA VAL A 21 16.22 9.18 -17.06
C VAL A 21 15.57 9.89 -18.25
N HIS A 22 14.62 10.78 -18.00
CA HIS A 22 13.99 11.62 -19.03
C HIS A 22 15.02 12.50 -19.75
N GLU A 23 15.80 13.26 -18.99
CA GLU A 23 16.85 14.13 -19.54
C GLU A 23 17.91 13.29 -20.27
N PHE A 24 18.26 12.12 -19.75
CA PHE A 24 19.19 11.20 -20.40
C PHE A 24 18.69 10.76 -21.78
N GLY A 25 17.38 10.56 -21.94
CA GLY A 25 16.76 10.27 -23.24
C GLY A 25 17.04 11.37 -24.27
N HIS A 26 16.73 12.62 -23.93
CA HIS A 26 17.02 13.79 -24.78
C HIS A 26 18.51 13.88 -25.11
N PHE A 27 19.37 13.76 -24.11
CA PHE A 27 20.82 13.82 -24.24
C PHE A 27 21.38 12.76 -25.19
N TRP A 28 20.97 11.50 -25.00
CA TRP A 28 21.49 10.37 -25.75
C TRP A 28 21.11 10.48 -27.24
N VAL A 29 19.86 10.81 -27.54
CA VAL A 29 19.39 10.98 -28.92
C VAL A 29 19.96 12.24 -29.56
N ALA A 30 20.15 13.34 -28.81
CA ALA A 30 20.81 14.55 -29.31
C ALA A 30 22.24 14.26 -29.78
N ARG A 31 23.04 13.58 -28.96
CA ARG A 31 24.41 13.19 -29.34
C ARG A 31 24.45 12.25 -30.53
N LYS A 32 23.54 11.27 -30.58
CA LYS A 32 23.46 10.34 -31.71
C LYS A 32 23.11 11.03 -33.03
N ASN A 33 22.36 12.13 -32.99
CA ASN A 33 22.05 12.97 -34.15
C ASN A 33 23.11 14.05 -34.43
N GLY A 34 24.25 14.01 -33.74
CA GLY A 34 25.35 14.96 -33.92
C GLY A 34 24.99 16.37 -33.48
N VAL A 35 24.11 16.52 -32.48
CA VAL A 35 23.86 17.80 -31.81
C VAL A 35 24.87 17.94 -30.68
N LEU A 36 25.53 19.09 -30.59
CA LEU A 36 26.44 19.38 -29.49
C LEU A 36 25.62 19.67 -28.22
N VAL A 37 25.88 18.88 -27.17
CA VAL A 37 25.30 19.13 -25.84
C VAL A 37 26.35 19.87 -25.00
N LYS A 38 26.02 21.08 -24.56
CA LYS A 38 26.91 21.92 -23.75
C LYS A 38 26.90 21.47 -22.29
N ARG A 39 25.72 21.13 -21.77
CA ARG A 39 25.56 20.74 -20.36
C ARG A 39 24.47 19.69 -20.17
N PHE A 40 24.75 18.72 -19.33
CA PHE A 40 23.80 17.77 -18.78
C PHE A 40 23.75 17.95 -17.26
N SER A 41 22.62 18.43 -16.72
CA SER A 41 22.49 18.71 -15.29
C SER A 41 21.48 17.77 -14.64
N ILE A 42 21.89 17.11 -13.57
CA ILE A 42 21.02 16.42 -12.62
C ILE A 42 20.76 17.40 -11.47
N GLY A 43 19.51 17.81 -11.32
CA GLY A 43 19.11 18.84 -10.39
C GLY A 43 19.32 20.28 -10.88
N PHE A 44 19.00 21.23 -10.00
CA PHE A 44 19.09 22.68 -10.22
C PHE A 44 19.98 23.37 -9.19
N GLY A 45 20.36 24.62 -9.51
CA GLY A 45 21.09 25.51 -8.60
C GLY A 45 22.61 25.33 -8.66
N LYS A 46 23.27 25.52 -7.52
CA LYS A 46 24.73 25.47 -7.41
C LYS A 46 25.22 24.05 -7.73
N ALA A 47 26.23 23.95 -8.60
CA ALA A 47 26.91 22.70 -8.87
C ALA A 47 27.61 22.22 -7.58
N LEU A 48 27.26 21.03 -7.12
CA LEU A 48 28.00 20.33 -6.06
C LEU A 48 29.24 19.66 -6.67
N PHE A 49 29.05 19.07 -7.85
CA PHE A 49 30.10 18.37 -8.58
C PHE A 49 29.89 18.56 -10.09
N SER A 50 30.98 18.76 -10.83
CA SER A 50 30.93 18.83 -12.29
C SER A 50 32.18 18.25 -12.96
N TRP A 51 31.99 17.69 -14.14
CA TRP A 51 33.07 17.15 -14.97
C TRP A 51 32.75 17.32 -16.46
N ARG A 52 33.75 17.19 -17.33
CA ARG A 52 33.56 17.26 -18.79
C ARG A 52 33.98 15.97 -19.46
N ASP A 53 33.22 15.55 -20.46
CA ASP A 53 33.59 14.42 -21.30
C ASP A 53 34.48 14.83 -22.48
N ARG A 54 34.87 13.83 -23.29
CA ARG A 54 35.70 14.03 -24.49
C ARG A 54 35.04 14.88 -25.57
N GLN A 55 33.71 15.00 -25.58
CA GLN A 55 32.97 15.83 -26.53
C GLN A 55 32.72 17.25 -25.99
N GLY A 56 33.24 17.56 -24.80
CA GLY A 56 33.12 18.88 -24.17
C GLY A 56 31.79 19.10 -23.45
N THR A 57 30.94 18.07 -23.30
CA THR A 57 29.71 18.19 -22.52
C THR A 57 30.07 18.28 -21.03
N GLU A 58 29.56 19.31 -20.36
CA GLU A 58 29.67 19.47 -18.92
C GLU A 58 28.55 18.72 -18.20
N PHE A 59 28.90 17.71 -17.43
CA PHE A 59 27.99 17.00 -16.55
C PHE A 59 28.01 17.66 -15.17
N VAL A 60 26.83 17.92 -14.61
CA VAL A 60 26.67 18.61 -13.34
C VAL A 60 25.72 17.83 -12.44
N VAL A 61 26.12 17.63 -11.19
CA VAL A 61 25.22 17.23 -10.10
C VAL A 61 25.02 18.46 -9.23
N ALA A 62 23.80 18.98 -9.21
CA ALA A 62 23.46 20.23 -8.53
C ALA A 62 22.84 19.98 -7.15
N ALA A 63 22.83 21.02 -6.31
CA ALA A 63 22.42 20.92 -4.91
C ALA A 63 20.93 20.57 -4.72
N ILE A 64 20.06 20.96 -5.66
CA ILE A 64 18.63 20.73 -5.57
C ILE A 64 18.27 19.57 -6.50
N PRO A 65 17.91 18.38 -5.99
CA PRO A 65 17.65 17.18 -6.80
C PRO A 65 16.28 17.18 -7.51
N LEU A 66 15.54 18.29 -7.46
CA LEU A 66 14.19 18.42 -8.01
C LEU A 66 14.22 18.74 -9.52
N GLY A 67 14.73 17.81 -10.33
CA GLY A 67 14.66 17.85 -11.79
C GLY A 67 16.02 17.77 -12.47
N GLY A 68 16.16 18.40 -13.64
CA GLY A 68 17.36 18.37 -14.46
C GLY A 68 17.13 19.08 -15.78
N TYR A 69 18.20 19.24 -16.58
CA TYR A 69 18.06 19.77 -17.94
C TYR A 69 19.22 19.37 -18.84
N VAL A 70 18.93 19.24 -20.14
CA VAL A 70 19.93 19.12 -21.20
C VAL A 70 20.02 20.42 -22.00
N ARG A 71 21.14 21.13 -21.89
CA ARG A 71 21.41 22.33 -22.70
C ARG A 71 22.09 21.95 -24.01
N MET A 72 21.33 21.92 -25.08
CA MET A 72 21.80 21.69 -26.44
C MET A 72 22.29 23.01 -27.06
N LEU A 73 23.21 22.93 -28.03
CA LEU A 73 23.60 24.08 -28.83
C LEU A 73 22.42 24.49 -29.72
N ASP A 74 21.98 25.74 -29.61
CA ASP A 74 20.90 26.31 -30.42
C ASP A 74 21.21 27.79 -30.70
N GLU A 75 21.18 28.19 -31.97
CA GLU A 75 21.48 29.56 -32.39
C GLU A 75 20.47 30.60 -31.89
N ARG A 76 19.27 30.16 -31.50
CA ARG A 76 18.25 31.05 -30.93
C ARG A 76 18.59 31.47 -29.50
N ILE A 77 19.47 30.72 -28.84
CA ILE A 77 19.80 30.88 -27.42
C ILE A 77 21.25 31.35 -27.26
N ASP A 78 22.17 30.80 -28.05
CA ASP A 78 23.60 31.07 -27.98
C ASP A 78 24.13 31.60 -29.32
N PRO A 79 25.05 32.58 -29.35
CA PRO A 79 25.75 32.93 -30.58
C PRO A 79 26.65 31.76 -31.01
N VAL A 80 26.47 31.27 -32.24
CA VAL A 80 27.20 30.10 -32.78
C VAL A 80 28.10 30.53 -33.93
N LEU A 81 29.39 30.16 -33.86
CA LEU A 81 30.34 30.38 -34.95
C LEU A 81 29.92 29.56 -36.19
N PRO A 82 30.18 30.06 -37.43
CA PRO A 82 29.79 29.38 -38.66
C PRO A 82 30.21 27.90 -38.74
N GLN A 83 31.38 27.55 -38.19
CA GLN A 83 31.93 26.20 -38.17
C GLN A 83 31.18 25.20 -37.26
N PHE A 84 30.31 25.66 -36.35
CA PHE A 84 29.57 24.81 -35.41
C PHE A 84 28.06 24.77 -35.68
N ARG A 85 27.59 25.43 -36.76
CA ARG A 85 26.16 25.51 -37.10
C ARG A 85 25.53 24.14 -37.33
N ASP A 86 26.23 23.24 -38.00
CA ASP A 86 25.74 21.89 -38.27
C ASP A 86 25.55 21.05 -37.00
N LEU A 87 26.18 21.46 -35.89
CA LEU A 87 26.03 20.82 -34.58
C LEU A 87 24.86 21.42 -33.76
N ALA A 88 24.23 22.50 -34.24
CA ALA A 88 23.13 23.14 -33.55
C ALA A 88 21.82 22.37 -33.76
N PHE A 89 21.00 22.31 -32.73
CA PHE A 89 19.71 21.63 -32.73
C PHE A 89 18.76 22.18 -33.81
N ASN A 90 18.73 23.51 -33.98
CA ASN A 90 17.87 24.20 -34.94
C ASN A 90 18.25 23.91 -36.42
N HIS A 91 19.47 23.46 -36.70
CA HIS A 91 19.93 23.08 -38.03
C HIS A 91 19.62 21.62 -38.40
N LYS A 92 19.18 20.78 -37.45
CA LYS A 92 18.81 19.38 -37.74
C LYS A 92 17.48 19.28 -38.47
N SER A 93 17.27 18.16 -39.18
CA SER A 93 16.01 17.91 -39.87
C SER A 93 14.84 17.82 -38.88
N VAL A 94 13.62 18.05 -39.37
CA VAL A 94 12.40 17.99 -38.54
C VAL A 94 12.30 16.66 -37.81
N TRP A 95 12.57 15.55 -38.50
CA TRP A 95 12.54 14.20 -37.92
C TRP A 95 13.57 14.01 -36.80
N GLN A 96 14.79 14.53 -36.97
CA GLN A 96 15.82 14.46 -35.94
C GLN A 96 15.41 15.26 -34.70
N ARG A 97 14.89 16.48 -34.89
CA ARG A 97 14.41 17.31 -33.77
C ARG A 97 13.23 16.65 -33.05
N MET A 98 12.27 16.10 -33.79
CA MET A 98 11.15 15.34 -33.23
C MET A 98 11.65 14.13 -32.44
N ALA A 99 12.59 13.36 -32.98
CA ALA A 99 13.16 12.20 -32.29
C ALA A 99 13.85 12.61 -30.98
N ILE A 100 14.62 13.71 -30.98
CA ILE A 100 15.27 14.24 -29.78
C ILE A 100 14.25 14.67 -28.73
N ILE A 101 13.19 15.37 -29.10
CA ILE A 101 12.13 15.81 -28.17
C ILE A 101 11.33 14.60 -27.66
N ALA A 102 11.03 13.61 -28.51
CA ALA A 102 10.31 12.42 -28.09
C ALA A 102 11.16 11.46 -27.23
N ALA A 103 12.50 11.58 -27.29
CA ALA A 103 13.41 10.67 -26.61
C ALA A 103 13.29 10.70 -25.08
N GLY A 104 12.99 11.86 -24.48
CA GLY A 104 12.79 11.95 -23.03
C GLY A 104 11.60 11.13 -22.54
N PRO A 105 10.38 11.39 -23.06
CA PRO A 105 9.21 10.56 -22.78
C PRO A 105 9.43 9.08 -23.14
N GLY A 106 10.08 8.79 -24.27
CA GLY A 106 10.40 7.43 -24.69
C GLY A 106 11.32 6.70 -23.71
N ALA A 107 12.34 7.37 -23.18
CA ALA A 107 13.24 6.81 -22.16
C ALA A 107 12.48 6.46 -20.88
N ASN A 108 11.56 7.33 -20.42
CA ASN A 108 10.72 7.04 -19.26
C ASN A 108 9.79 5.84 -19.50
N PHE A 109 9.24 5.71 -20.71
CA PHE A 109 8.39 4.55 -21.04
C PHE A 109 9.18 3.24 -20.98
N ILE A 110 10.38 3.21 -21.56
CA ILE A 110 11.28 2.06 -21.49
C ILE A 110 11.68 1.77 -20.03
N PHE A 111 11.98 2.82 -19.26
CA PHE A 111 12.33 2.70 -17.86
C PHE A 111 11.17 2.15 -17.01
N ALA A 112 9.94 2.56 -17.28
CA ALA A 112 8.76 2.00 -16.62
C ALA A 112 8.59 0.50 -16.88
N ILE A 113 8.80 0.06 -18.14
CA ILE A 113 8.79 -1.37 -18.48
C ILE A 113 9.88 -2.12 -17.73
N PHE A 114 11.09 -1.55 -17.68
CA PHE A 114 12.21 -2.13 -16.93
C PHE A 114 11.92 -2.24 -15.42
N LEU A 115 11.37 -1.19 -14.80
CA LEU A 115 10.98 -1.21 -13.39
C LEU A 115 9.89 -2.25 -13.11
N LEU A 116 8.90 -2.36 -14.00
CA LEU A 116 7.85 -3.36 -13.87
C LEU A 116 8.41 -4.78 -13.98
N TRP A 117 9.30 -5.02 -14.94
CA TRP A 117 10.00 -6.29 -15.09
C TRP A 117 10.82 -6.64 -13.83
N LEU A 118 11.57 -5.68 -13.29
CA LEU A 118 12.33 -5.85 -12.06
C LEU A 118 11.42 -6.17 -10.85
N MET A 119 10.29 -5.47 -10.72
CA MET A 119 9.31 -5.73 -9.67
C MET A 119 8.78 -7.16 -9.72
N TYR A 120 8.48 -7.68 -10.92
CA TYR A 120 8.05 -9.07 -11.07
C TYR A 120 9.15 -10.10 -10.80
N LEU A 121 10.43 -9.76 -11.04
CA LEU A 121 11.55 -10.63 -10.67
C LEU A 121 11.75 -10.73 -9.15
N VAL A 122 11.59 -9.61 -8.43
CA VAL A 122 11.67 -9.60 -6.96
C VAL A 122 10.47 -10.34 -6.34
N GLY A 123 9.33 -10.35 -7.03
CA GLY A 123 8.09 -10.92 -6.55
C GLY A 123 7.34 -9.92 -5.66
N VAL A 124 6.01 -9.98 -5.68
CA VAL A 124 5.16 -9.15 -4.82
C VAL A 124 4.76 -9.99 -3.61
N PRO A 125 4.96 -9.51 -2.36
CA PRO A 125 4.47 -10.21 -1.17
C PRO A 125 2.94 -10.38 -1.25
N GLU A 126 2.48 -11.62 -1.35
CA GLU A 126 1.05 -11.95 -1.38
C GLU A 126 0.56 -12.37 0.02
N VAL A 127 -0.59 -11.83 0.43
CA VAL A 127 -1.25 -12.26 1.66
C VAL A 127 -1.99 -13.57 1.37
N LYS A 128 -1.44 -14.67 1.90
CA LYS A 128 -2.03 -16.00 1.79
C LYS A 128 -3.38 -16.06 2.52
N PRO A 129 -4.43 -16.68 1.95
CA PRO A 129 -5.72 -16.82 2.59
C PRO A 129 -5.67 -17.94 3.64
N VAL A 130 -5.35 -17.57 4.87
CA VAL A 130 -5.37 -18.46 6.04
C VAL A 130 -6.66 -18.22 6.80
N PHE A 131 -7.31 -19.26 7.29
CA PHE A 131 -8.51 -19.14 8.09
C PHE A 131 -8.18 -18.98 9.58
N SER A 132 -8.82 -18.04 10.26
CA SER A 132 -8.85 -17.97 11.73
C SER A 132 -9.90 -18.93 12.33
N GLY A 133 -10.69 -19.58 11.47
CA GLY A 133 -11.75 -20.50 11.85
C GLY A 133 -12.99 -20.31 10.98
N ALA A 134 -14.11 -20.83 11.46
CA ALA A 134 -15.41 -20.66 10.85
C ALA A 134 -16.41 -20.08 11.86
N GLN A 135 -17.30 -19.22 11.38
CA GLN A 135 -18.39 -18.69 12.20
C GLN A 135 -19.31 -19.82 12.66
N PRO A 136 -19.71 -19.89 13.95
CA PRO A 136 -20.65 -20.89 14.42
C PRO A 136 -21.96 -20.89 13.61
N ALA A 137 -22.57 -22.06 13.43
CA ALA A 137 -23.81 -22.25 12.66
C ALA A 137 -23.76 -21.77 11.19
N SER A 138 -22.57 -21.78 10.57
CA SER A 138 -22.37 -21.43 9.16
C SER A 138 -22.10 -22.64 8.26
N ILE A 139 -22.12 -22.42 6.93
CA ILE A 139 -21.75 -23.42 5.91
C ILE A 139 -20.31 -23.90 6.12
N ALA A 140 -19.37 -22.98 6.39
CA ALA A 140 -17.98 -23.30 6.67
C ALA A 140 -17.79 -24.15 7.94
N ALA A 141 -18.54 -23.85 8.99
CA ALA A 141 -18.51 -24.63 10.23
C ALA A 141 -19.05 -26.05 10.00
N ALA A 142 -20.14 -26.19 9.24
CA ALA A 142 -20.69 -27.50 8.87
C ALA A 142 -19.72 -28.33 8.02
N ALA A 143 -18.94 -27.69 7.15
CA ALA A 143 -17.86 -28.34 6.38
C ALA A 143 -16.60 -28.66 7.22
N GLY A 144 -16.58 -28.22 8.48
CA GLY A 144 -15.49 -28.48 9.43
C GLY A 144 -14.21 -27.70 9.15
N VAL A 145 -14.30 -26.51 8.55
CA VAL A 145 -13.16 -25.59 8.38
C VAL A 145 -12.58 -25.24 9.76
N ARG A 146 -11.25 -25.30 9.89
CA ARG A 146 -10.55 -25.09 11.16
C ARG A 146 -9.70 -23.82 11.14
N GLU A 147 -9.31 -23.39 12.32
CA GLU A 147 -8.28 -22.37 12.48
C GLU A 147 -6.94 -22.84 11.90
N ASN A 148 -6.13 -21.89 11.45
CA ASN A 148 -4.78 -22.11 10.91
C ASN A 148 -4.72 -22.99 9.65
N GLU A 149 -5.85 -23.20 8.97
CA GLU A 149 -5.91 -23.83 7.65
C GLU A 149 -5.70 -22.78 6.54
N GLN A 150 -4.70 -22.97 5.69
CA GLN A 150 -4.49 -22.17 4.48
C GLN A 150 -5.33 -22.71 3.32
N LEU A 151 -6.14 -21.87 2.68
CA LEU A 151 -6.81 -22.21 1.43
C LEU A 151 -5.80 -22.24 0.29
N ILE A 152 -5.67 -23.40 -0.38
CA ILE A 152 -4.73 -23.61 -1.49
C ILE A 152 -5.42 -23.86 -2.83
N ALA A 153 -6.67 -24.33 -2.83
CA ALA A 153 -7.46 -24.44 -4.05
C ALA A 153 -8.98 -24.38 -3.80
N ILE A 154 -9.74 -23.97 -4.82
CA ILE A 154 -11.20 -24.05 -4.87
C ILE A 154 -11.58 -24.82 -6.14
N ASN A 155 -12.32 -25.92 -6.00
CA ASN A 155 -12.75 -26.79 -7.10
C ASN A 155 -11.58 -27.18 -8.05
N GLY A 156 -10.39 -27.42 -7.48
CA GLY A 156 -9.18 -27.78 -8.22
C GLY A 156 -8.40 -26.61 -8.83
N ARG A 157 -8.90 -25.37 -8.75
CA ARG A 157 -8.18 -24.17 -9.18
C ARG A 157 -7.34 -23.61 -8.04
N THR A 158 -6.05 -23.41 -8.29
CA THR A 158 -5.10 -22.89 -7.30
C THR A 158 -5.48 -21.49 -6.82
N VAL A 159 -5.39 -21.31 -5.51
CA VAL A 159 -5.57 -20.05 -4.81
C VAL A 159 -4.19 -19.59 -4.31
N ARG A 160 -3.80 -18.37 -4.64
CA ARG A 160 -2.48 -17.81 -4.23
C ARG A 160 -2.61 -16.76 -3.15
N ASP A 161 -3.67 -15.95 -3.24
CA ASP A 161 -3.93 -14.80 -2.39
C ASP A 161 -5.43 -14.68 -2.06
N ILE A 162 -5.78 -13.75 -1.18
CA ILE A 162 -7.17 -13.47 -0.81
C ILE A 162 -8.00 -13.01 -2.02
N ARG A 163 -7.40 -12.29 -2.98
CA ARG A 163 -8.10 -11.75 -4.15
C ARG A 163 -8.54 -12.87 -5.11
N SER A 164 -7.65 -13.80 -5.44
CA SER A 164 -7.95 -14.99 -6.24
C SER A 164 -8.95 -15.90 -5.54
N ALA A 165 -8.83 -16.07 -4.21
CA ALA A 165 -9.82 -16.80 -3.42
C ALA A 165 -11.22 -16.17 -3.56
N ASN A 166 -11.34 -14.85 -3.41
CA ASN A 166 -12.61 -14.13 -3.54
C ASN A 166 -13.24 -14.35 -4.93
N LEU A 167 -12.46 -14.11 -6.00
CA LEU A 167 -12.92 -14.31 -7.38
C LEU A 167 -13.39 -15.75 -7.63
N LEU A 168 -12.59 -16.73 -7.21
CA LEU A 168 -12.91 -18.14 -7.40
C LEU A 168 -14.15 -18.59 -6.61
N LEU A 169 -14.39 -18.03 -5.41
CA LEU A 169 -15.61 -18.28 -4.63
C LEU A 169 -16.84 -17.65 -5.30
N VAL A 170 -16.73 -16.41 -5.79
CA VAL A 170 -17.80 -15.72 -6.52
C VAL A 170 -18.16 -16.47 -7.82
N GLU A 171 -17.18 -17.04 -8.52
CA GLU A 171 -17.42 -17.92 -9.69
C GLU A 171 -18.26 -19.17 -9.35
N GLN A 172 -18.35 -19.57 -8.08
CA GLN A 172 -19.15 -20.72 -7.66
C GLN A 172 -20.59 -20.37 -7.24
N LEU A 173 -21.01 -19.11 -7.39
CA LEU A 173 -22.39 -18.72 -7.09
C LEU A 173 -23.39 -19.57 -7.89
N GLY A 174 -24.43 -20.05 -7.20
CA GLY A 174 -25.45 -20.94 -7.77
C GLY A 174 -25.02 -22.40 -7.94
N ARG A 175 -23.77 -22.77 -7.60
CA ARG A 175 -23.36 -24.18 -7.52
C ARG A 175 -23.90 -24.81 -6.22
N PRO A 176 -24.30 -26.09 -6.22
CA PRO A 176 -24.81 -26.74 -5.02
C PRO A 176 -23.71 -27.05 -3.99
N GLN A 177 -22.45 -27.11 -4.42
CA GLN A 177 -21.32 -27.41 -3.55
C GLN A 177 -20.05 -26.68 -3.99
N ILE A 178 -19.22 -26.32 -3.01
CA ILE A 178 -17.88 -25.76 -3.24
C ILE A 178 -16.86 -26.63 -2.51
N LYS A 179 -15.89 -27.16 -3.25
CA LYS A 179 -14.79 -27.96 -2.70
C LYS A 179 -13.57 -27.09 -2.44
N LEU A 180 -13.27 -26.84 -1.18
CA LEU A 180 -12.02 -26.21 -0.77
C LEU A 180 -10.95 -27.28 -0.57
N THR A 181 -9.75 -27.02 -1.06
CA THR A 181 -8.54 -27.73 -0.65
C THR A 181 -7.77 -26.81 0.26
N VAL A 182 -7.55 -27.26 1.49
CA VAL A 182 -6.88 -26.50 2.55
C VAL A 182 -5.64 -27.25 3.02
N GLN A 183 -4.64 -26.53 3.49
CA GLN A 183 -3.43 -27.06 4.08
C GLN A 183 -3.32 -26.57 5.53
N ASP A 184 -3.19 -27.50 6.47
CA ASP A 184 -2.90 -27.18 7.87
C ASP A 184 -1.48 -26.58 7.96
N ARG A 185 -1.33 -25.40 8.57
CA ARG A 185 -0.04 -24.71 8.60
C ARG A 185 0.97 -25.31 9.59
N ASP A 186 0.52 -26.11 10.55
CA ASP A 186 1.38 -26.67 11.59
C ASP A 186 2.03 -27.99 11.12
N ASN A 187 1.26 -28.82 10.42
CA ASN A 187 1.73 -30.14 9.94
C ASN A 187 1.79 -30.29 8.41
N LEU A 188 1.42 -29.24 7.65
CA LEU A 188 1.40 -29.20 6.18
C LEU A 188 0.46 -30.21 5.51
N ALA A 189 -0.42 -30.89 6.26
CA ALA A 189 -1.34 -31.86 5.70
C ALA A 189 -2.45 -31.18 4.89
N GLU A 190 -2.68 -31.68 3.69
CA GLU A 190 -3.78 -31.23 2.83
C GLU A 190 -5.09 -31.95 3.16
N ARG A 191 -6.18 -31.20 3.18
CA ARG A 191 -7.53 -31.68 3.47
C ARG A 191 -8.52 -31.05 2.51
N GLN A 192 -9.63 -31.76 2.29
CA GLN A 192 -10.73 -31.24 1.50
C GLN A 192 -11.91 -30.88 2.40
N ARG A 193 -12.45 -29.68 2.21
CA ARG A 193 -13.67 -29.18 2.87
C ARG A 193 -14.72 -29.00 1.80
N VAL A 194 -15.88 -29.63 1.97
CA VAL A 194 -16.99 -29.52 1.02
C VAL A 194 -18.06 -28.65 1.66
N LEU A 195 -18.23 -27.45 1.13
CA LEU A 195 -19.28 -26.51 1.51
C LEU A 195 -20.57 -26.90 0.77
N ASP A 196 -21.66 -27.09 1.49
CA ASP A 196 -23.01 -27.24 0.92
C ASP A 196 -23.62 -25.84 0.72
N THR A 197 -23.82 -25.44 -0.53
CA THR A 197 -24.22 -24.09 -0.90
C THR A 197 -25.58 -24.04 -1.60
N ARG A 198 -26.38 -25.11 -1.48
CA ARG A 198 -27.72 -25.18 -2.10
C ARG A 198 -28.65 -24.05 -1.65
N ASP A 199 -28.57 -23.70 -0.37
CA ASP A 199 -29.40 -22.65 0.25
C ASP A 199 -28.60 -21.36 0.51
N TRP A 200 -27.40 -21.24 -0.06
CA TRP A 200 -26.54 -20.09 0.15
C TRP A 200 -27.08 -18.86 -0.58
N GLN A 201 -27.36 -17.80 0.19
CA GLN A 201 -27.76 -16.51 -0.34
C GLN A 201 -26.62 -15.50 -0.14
N PHE A 202 -26.15 -14.95 -1.25
CA PHE A 202 -25.07 -13.97 -1.27
C PHE A 202 -25.52 -12.68 -1.91
N ASN A 203 -25.35 -11.58 -1.18
CA ASN A 203 -25.52 -10.23 -1.71
C ASN A 203 -24.18 -9.49 -1.62
N PRO A 204 -23.53 -9.18 -2.77
CA PRO A 204 -22.22 -8.53 -2.79
C PRO A 204 -22.24 -7.10 -2.23
N ASP A 205 -23.39 -6.43 -2.21
CA ASP A 205 -23.52 -5.05 -1.71
C ASP A 205 -23.61 -4.98 -0.18
N GLN A 206 -23.93 -6.11 0.47
CA GLN A 206 -24.16 -6.17 1.92
C GLN A 206 -23.04 -6.88 2.68
N GLN A 207 -22.39 -7.87 2.07
CA GLN A 207 -21.39 -8.68 2.76
C GLN A 207 -20.35 -9.28 1.83
N SER A 208 -19.21 -9.69 2.39
CA SER A 208 -18.17 -10.40 1.64
C SER A 208 -18.55 -11.86 1.36
N VAL A 209 -18.00 -12.45 0.31
CA VAL A 209 -18.22 -13.87 -0.02
C VAL A 209 -17.74 -14.79 1.12
N PHE A 210 -16.61 -14.45 1.75
CA PHE A 210 -16.06 -15.20 2.88
C PHE A 210 -17.02 -15.19 4.08
N SER A 211 -17.44 -14.01 4.52
CA SER A 211 -18.36 -13.87 5.65
C SER A 211 -19.71 -14.53 5.38
N SER A 212 -20.22 -14.46 4.15
CA SER A 212 -21.49 -15.11 3.80
C SER A 212 -21.45 -16.64 3.87
N LEU A 213 -20.26 -17.24 3.67
CA LEU A 213 -20.02 -18.68 3.85
C LEU A 213 -19.62 -19.01 5.30
N GLY A 214 -19.43 -18.01 6.15
CA GLY A 214 -18.89 -18.14 7.50
C GLY A 214 -17.38 -18.41 7.56
N LEU A 215 -16.64 -18.17 6.48
CA LEU A 215 -15.19 -18.27 6.45
C LEU A 215 -14.57 -17.01 7.10
N GLN A 216 -13.76 -17.19 8.13
CA GLN A 216 -13.06 -16.08 8.78
C GLN A 216 -11.59 -16.12 8.39
N LEU A 217 -11.09 -15.03 7.79
CA LEU A 217 -9.69 -14.93 7.39
C LEU A 217 -8.84 -14.46 8.58
N LEU A 218 -7.68 -15.08 8.74
CA LEU A 218 -6.63 -14.70 9.67
C LEU A 218 -5.99 -13.40 9.16
N GLY A 219 -6.49 -12.28 9.65
CA GLY A 219 -5.91 -10.95 9.43
C GLY A 219 -4.83 -10.60 10.46
N PRO A 220 -4.16 -9.44 10.29
CA PRO A 220 -3.33 -8.89 11.35
C PRO A 220 -4.15 -8.77 12.64
N LYS A 221 -3.65 -9.35 13.74
CA LYS A 221 -4.32 -9.23 15.05
C LYS A 221 -4.16 -7.79 15.53
N ALA A 222 -5.28 -7.09 15.61
CA ALA A 222 -5.37 -5.81 16.29
C ALA A 222 -4.81 -5.95 17.71
N THR A 223 -3.83 -5.12 18.04
CA THR A 223 -3.28 -5.10 19.40
C THR A 223 -4.21 -4.31 20.34
N THR A 224 -3.96 -4.34 21.64
CA THR A 224 -4.66 -3.46 22.59
C THR A 224 -4.06 -2.05 22.65
N THR A 225 -3.09 -1.75 21.77
CA THR A 225 -2.46 -0.43 21.63
C THR A 225 -3.28 0.46 20.71
N LEU A 226 -3.55 1.69 21.16
CA LEU A 226 -4.35 2.68 20.44
C LEU A 226 -3.51 3.33 19.34
N ALA A 227 -3.88 3.12 18.07
CA ALA A 227 -3.24 3.79 16.93
C ALA A 227 -3.85 5.16 16.63
N GLN A 228 -5.14 5.33 16.91
CA GLN A 228 -5.85 6.57 16.67
C GLN A 228 -6.94 6.78 17.71
N ILE A 229 -7.16 8.05 18.05
CA ILE A 229 -8.27 8.53 18.86
C ILE A 229 -9.05 9.54 18.04
N THR A 230 -10.37 9.38 18.00
CA THR A 230 -11.25 10.26 17.25
C THR A 230 -11.39 11.61 17.97
N PRO A 231 -11.17 12.76 17.32
CA PRO A 231 -11.39 14.06 17.93
C PRO A 231 -12.84 14.25 18.39
N GLY A 232 -13.04 14.85 19.57
CA GLY A 232 -14.34 15.05 20.20
C GLY A 232 -14.98 13.78 20.77
N SER A 233 -14.26 12.66 20.82
CA SER A 233 -14.78 11.39 21.32
C SER A 233 -14.73 11.25 22.83
N ALA A 234 -15.46 10.27 23.36
CA ALA A 234 -15.40 9.90 24.77
C ALA A 234 -13.99 9.45 25.22
N ALA A 235 -13.20 8.85 24.32
CA ALA A 235 -11.81 8.49 24.57
C ALA A 235 -10.93 9.72 24.78
N GLU A 236 -11.08 10.72 23.92
CA GLU A 236 -10.34 11.98 24.05
C GLU A 236 -10.73 12.72 25.34
N ALA A 237 -12.03 12.78 25.65
CA ALA A 237 -12.53 13.37 26.89
C ALA A 237 -12.01 12.65 28.15
N ALA A 238 -11.81 11.32 28.06
CA ALA A 238 -11.22 10.51 29.12
C ALA A 238 -9.68 10.66 29.25
N GLY A 239 -9.05 11.40 28.33
CA GLY A 239 -7.61 11.63 28.33
C GLY A 239 -6.77 10.47 27.80
N LEU A 240 -7.37 9.55 27.03
CA LEU A 240 -6.62 8.54 26.28
C LEU A 240 -5.75 9.21 25.22
N GLN A 241 -4.62 8.58 24.89
CA GLN A 241 -3.65 9.07 23.92
C GLN A 241 -3.25 7.97 22.93
N VAL A 242 -2.84 8.37 21.72
CA VAL A 242 -2.25 7.46 20.74
C VAL A 242 -0.97 6.85 21.34
N GLY A 243 -0.84 5.53 21.26
CA GLY A 243 0.23 4.74 21.86
C GLY A 243 -0.11 4.15 23.23
N ASP A 244 -1.23 4.52 23.84
CA ASP A 244 -1.70 3.86 25.06
C ASP A 244 -2.03 2.40 24.78
N THR A 245 -1.65 1.49 25.67
CA THR A 245 -2.01 0.07 25.59
C THR A 245 -3.01 -0.27 26.67
N LEU A 246 -4.23 -0.68 26.30
CA LEU A 246 -5.21 -1.13 27.29
C LEU A 246 -4.78 -2.46 27.89
N LEU A 247 -4.73 -2.52 29.21
CA LEU A 247 -4.39 -3.69 30.01
C LEU A 247 -5.62 -4.30 30.66
N ARG A 248 -6.52 -3.46 31.19
CA ARG A 248 -7.76 -3.90 31.85
C ARG A 248 -8.92 -2.94 31.58
N ILE A 249 -10.13 -3.49 31.60
CA ILE A 249 -11.38 -2.75 31.71
C ILE A 249 -12.07 -3.21 33.00
N ASN A 250 -12.29 -2.27 33.90
CA ASN A 250 -12.63 -2.49 35.29
C ASN A 250 -11.65 -3.49 35.92
N SER A 251 -12.15 -4.54 36.56
CA SER A 251 -11.31 -5.59 37.16
C SER A 251 -10.89 -6.67 36.15
N GLN A 252 -11.27 -6.60 34.88
CA GLN A 252 -11.04 -7.67 33.90
C GLN A 252 -9.85 -7.36 32.98
N PRO A 253 -8.85 -8.26 32.87
CA PRO A 253 -7.76 -8.09 31.92
C PRO A 253 -8.28 -8.20 30.49
N VAL A 254 -7.75 -7.36 29.60
CA VAL A 254 -8.04 -7.40 28.16
C VAL A 254 -6.77 -7.69 27.39
N THR A 255 -6.74 -8.80 26.66
CA THR A 255 -5.58 -9.25 25.86
C THR A 255 -5.87 -9.19 24.36
N GLU A 256 -7.14 -9.07 23.99
CA GLU A 256 -7.60 -9.06 22.60
C GLU A 256 -8.49 -7.86 22.34
N TRP A 257 -8.33 -7.25 21.17
CA TRP A 257 -9.13 -6.09 20.78
C TRP A 257 -10.64 -6.37 20.76
N GLN A 258 -11.05 -7.58 20.37
CA GLN A 258 -12.47 -7.98 20.38
C GLN A 258 -13.10 -7.88 21.77
N GLN A 259 -12.34 -8.16 22.84
CA GLN A 259 -12.84 -8.02 24.21
C GLN A 259 -13.10 -6.55 24.53
N ILE A 260 -12.18 -5.66 24.14
CA ILE A 260 -12.31 -4.20 24.33
C ILE A 260 -13.55 -3.68 23.60
N GLU A 261 -13.75 -4.06 22.34
CA GLU A 261 -14.93 -3.65 21.57
C GLU A 261 -16.23 -4.16 22.22
N GLN A 262 -16.29 -5.42 22.62
CA GLN A 262 -17.48 -6.00 23.26
C GLN A 262 -17.81 -5.28 24.57
N TRP A 263 -16.80 -4.98 25.40
CA TRP A 263 -16.99 -4.22 26.63
C TRP A 263 -17.57 -2.84 26.34
N ILE A 264 -17.00 -2.10 25.39
CA ILE A 264 -17.45 -0.74 25.04
C ILE A 264 -18.88 -0.76 24.48
N ARG A 265 -19.18 -1.66 23.53
CA ARG A 265 -20.49 -1.73 22.88
C ARG A 265 -21.60 -2.05 23.88
N ASN A 266 -21.33 -2.92 24.85
CA ASN A 266 -22.31 -3.41 25.81
C ASN A 266 -22.51 -2.49 27.04
N HIS A 267 -21.70 -1.43 27.19
CA HIS A 267 -21.77 -0.52 28.34
C HIS A 267 -21.88 0.95 27.89
N PRO A 268 -22.87 1.33 27.07
CA PRO A 268 -23.10 2.73 26.74
C PRO A 268 -23.48 3.53 27.98
N GLU A 269 -23.00 4.78 28.05
CA GLU A 269 -23.28 5.75 29.12
C GLU A 269 -22.86 5.30 30.53
N GLN A 270 -22.14 4.19 30.64
CA GLN A 270 -21.61 3.66 31.88
C GLN A 270 -20.11 3.96 31.99
N GLN A 271 -19.69 4.45 33.16
CA GLN A 271 -18.29 4.74 33.39
C GLN A 271 -17.49 3.44 33.52
N LEU A 272 -16.48 3.29 32.66
CA LEU A 272 -15.52 2.18 32.67
C LEU A 272 -14.20 2.67 33.28
N GLN A 273 -13.64 1.90 34.21
CA GLN A 273 -12.28 2.13 34.68
C GLN A 273 -11.30 1.44 33.73
N LEU A 274 -10.42 2.18 33.08
CA LEU A 274 -9.43 1.68 32.15
C LEU A 274 -8.07 1.66 32.83
N GLU A 275 -7.43 0.50 32.88
CA GLU A 275 -6.00 0.41 33.22
C GLU A 275 -5.21 0.36 31.92
N ILE A 276 -4.32 1.33 31.72
CA ILE A 276 -3.53 1.47 30.50
C ILE A 276 -2.03 1.48 30.82
N SER A 277 -1.20 1.09 29.86
CA SER A 277 0.23 1.36 29.85
C SER A 277 0.53 2.54 28.91
N ARG A 278 1.13 3.60 29.43
CA ARG A 278 1.61 4.77 28.68
C ARG A 278 3.09 4.94 28.95
N ASN A 279 3.94 4.83 27.92
CA ASN A 279 5.40 4.91 28.04
C ASN A 279 5.99 3.98 29.13
N GLY A 280 5.39 2.79 29.30
CA GLY A 280 5.80 1.80 30.31
C GLY A 280 5.29 2.04 31.73
N GLN A 281 4.54 3.11 31.98
CA GLN A 281 3.87 3.36 33.25
C GLN A 281 2.41 2.94 33.20
N THR A 282 1.93 2.31 34.27
CA THR A 282 0.51 1.97 34.41
C THR A 282 -0.28 3.17 34.93
N LEU A 283 -1.31 3.56 34.20
CA LEU A 283 -2.23 4.64 34.57
C LEU A 283 -3.65 4.10 34.64
N GLN A 284 -4.47 4.69 35.51
CA GLN A 284 -5.91 4.45 35.54
C GLN A 284 -6.64 5.68 35.03
N LEU A 285 -7.54 5.47 34.07
CA LEU A 285 -8.41 6.48 33.50
C LEU A 285 -9.85 6.03 33.65
N ALA A 286 -10.78 6.98 33.73
CA ALA A 286 -12.20 6.67 33.71
C ALA A 286 -12.79 7.19 32.40
N ALA A 287 -13.44 6.32 31.64
CA ALA A 287 -13.98 6.64 30.33
C ALA A 287 -15.42 6.16 30.23
N THR A 288 -16.30 6.99 29.67
CA THR A 288 -17.73 6.69 29.54
C THR A 288 -18.08 6.59 28.05
N PRO A 289 -18.30 5.39 27.49
CA PRO A 289 -18.71 5.24 26.09
C PRO A 289 -19.97 6.03 25.78
N ALA A 290 -19.98 6.79 24.70
CA ALA A 290 -21.16 7.51 24.26
C ALA A 290 -22.16 6.54 23.59
N LEU A 291 -23.46 6.70 23.84
CA LEU A 291 -24.48 5.97 23.11
C LEU A 291 -24.53 6.48 21.66
N THR A 292 -24.34 5.60 20.69
CA THR A 292 -24.44 5.91 19.26
C THR A 292 -25.43 4.95 18.61
N THR A 293 -26.36 5.50 17.83
CA THR A 293 -27.33 4.72 17.04
C THR A 293 -26.80 4.55 15.62
N GLY A 294 -26.64 3.29 15.18
CA GLY A 294 -26.25 2.95 13.82
C GLY A 294 -27.37 3.24 12.80
N ALA A 295 -27.02 3.23 11.51
CA ALA A 295 -27.98 3.40 10.41
C ALA A 295 -29.03 2.27 10.34
N ASP A 296 -28.75 1.15 11.00
CA ASP A 296 -29.61 -0.01 11.21
C ASP A 296 -30.60 0.16 12.38
N GLY A 297 -30.54 1.28 13.11
CA GLY A 297 -31.41 1.59 14.24
C GLY A 297 -30.98 0.94 15.57
N PHE A 298 -29.87 0.21 15.60
CA PHE A 298 -29.33 -0.38 16.83
C PHE A 298 -28.43 0.63 17.56
N SER A 299 -28.64 0.77 18.87
CA SER A 299 -27.82 1.63 19.72
C SER A 299 -26.74 0.83 20.44
N GLN A 300 -25.51 1.33 20.45
CA GLN A 300 -24.35 0.71 21.10
C GLN A 300 -23.42 1.77 21.69
N GLY A 301 -22.60 1.37 22.66
CA GLY A 301 -21.55 2.23 23.19
C GLY A 301 -20.42 2.45 22.18
N MET A 302 -19.90 3.68 22.11
CA MET A 302 -18.76 4.05 21.28
C MET A 302 -17.80 4.92 22.08
N LEU A 303 -16.53 4.51 22.12
CA LEU A 303 -15.48 5.27 22.80
C LEU A 303 -14.67 6.16 21.85
N GLY A 304 -14.56 5.80 20.57
CA GLY A 304 -13.79 6.55 19.57
C GLY A 304 -12.29 6.21 19.57
N ILE A 305 -11.97 4.92 19.74
CA ILE A 305 -10.61 4.39 19.69
C ILE A 305 -10.44 3.43 18.50
N VAL A 306 -9.23 3.38 17.94
CA VAL A 306 -8.85 2.49 16.83
C VAL A 306 -7.57 1.75 17.22
N PRO A 307 -7.48 0.42 17.00
CA PRO A 307 -6.29 -0.36 17.35
C PRO A 307 -5.16 -0.16 16.33
N GLN A 308 -3.97 -0.52 16.76
CA GLN A 308 -2.79 -0.69 15.90
C GLN A 308 -2.81 -2.01 15.14
#